data_AF-A0A521WIL5-F1
#
_entry.id   AF-A0A521WIL5-F1
#
_cell.length_a   1.000
_cell.length_b   1.000
_cell.length_c   1.000
_cell.angle_alpha   90.00
_cell.angle_beta   90.00
_cell.angle_gamma   90.00
#
_symmetry.space_group_name_H-M   'P 1'
#
loop_
_entity.id
_entity.type
_entity.pdbx_description
1 polymer ?
#
loop_
_entity_poly.entity_id
_entity_poly.type
_entity_poly.pdbx_seq_one_letter_code
_entity_poly.pdbx_strand_id
1 'polypeptide(L)' 'MHSYGEAAASSLLSIIKTLEDDFYASDARFTAGDLQQMAALASEQFVQKHPGIHNDIVEALAWCYTFDFK' A
#
# COMPACT_ATOMS: atom_id res chain seq x y z
N MET A 1 14.56 10.27 -28.70
CA MET A 1 14.77 10.45 -27.25
C MET A 1 13.42 10.20 -26.58
N HIS A 2 13.33 9.22 -25.68
CA HIS A 2 12.08 8.65 -25.19
C HIS A 2 11.38 9.56 -24.17
N SER A 3 10.67 10.60 -24.63
CA SER A 3 9.93 11.53 -23.75
C SER A 3 8.65 10.94 -23.13
N TYR A 4 8.26 9.73 -23.55
CA TYR A 4 7.07 9.05 -23.03
C TYR A 4 7.31 8.38 -21.67
N GLY A 5 8.57 8.08 -21.32
CA GLY A 5 8.90 7.39 -20.08
C GLY A 5 8.73 8.26 -18.84
N GLU A 6 9.13 9.53 -18.91
CA GLU A 6 9.09 10.44 -17.76
C GLU A 6 7.66 10.81 -17.36
N ALA A 7 6.82 11.14 -18.34
CA ALA A 7 5.42 11.47 -18.09
C ALA A 7 4.64 10.26 -17.54
N ALA A 8 4.85 9.07 -18.12
CA ALA A 8 4.23 7.84 -17.64
C ALA A 8 4.73 7.46 -16.24
N ALA A 9 6.04 7.55 -15.99
CA ALA A 9 6.62 7.28 -14.68
C ALA A 9 6.08 8.23 -13.62
N SER A 10 5.99 9.53 -13.92
CA SER A 10 5.46 10.53 -13.00
C SER A 10 3.99 10.26 -12.66
N SER A 11 3.19 9.91 -13.66
CA SER A 11 1.77 9.58 -13.45
C SER A 11 1.61 8.30 -12.61
N LEU A 12 2.36 7.24 -12.92
CA LEU A 12 2.31 5.99 -12.18
C LEU A 12 2.81 6.16 -10.73
N LEU A 13 3.90 6.91 -10.55
CA LEU A 13 4.44 7.19 -9.22
C LEU A 13 3.42 7.92 -8.35
N SER A 14 2.70 8.89 -8.91
CA SER A 14 1.65 9.58 -8.17
C SER A 14 0.55 8.62 -7.71
N ILE A 15 0.13 7.68 -8.57
CA ILE A 15 -0.90 6.69 -8.22
C ILE A 15 -0.40 5.76 -7.11
N ILE A 16 0.83 5.24 -7.24
CA ILE A 16 1.42 4.34 -6.24
C ILE A 16 1.50 5.03 -4.88
N LYS A 17 1.94 6.30 -4.83
CA LYS A 17 2.01 7.07 -3.59
C LYS A 17 0.65 7.28 -2.94
N THR A 18 -0.39 7.54 -3.73
CA THR A 18 -1.76 7.65 -3.19
C THR A 18 -2.22 6.33 -2.59
N LEU A 19 -1.95 5.19 -3.25
CA LEU A 19 -2.28 3.87 -2.71
C LEU A 19 -1.49 3.55 -1.44
N GLU A 20 -0.21 3.94 -1.38
CA GLU A 20 0.64 3.81 -0.21
C GLU A 20 0.10 4.64 0.97
N ASP A 21 -0.20 5.93 0.76
CA ASP A 21 -0.78 6.81 1.77
C ASP A 21 -2.11 6.23 2.30
N ASP A 22 -2.98 5.74 1.41
CA ASP A 22 -4.26 5.12 1.77
C ASP A 22 -4.09 3.83 2.59
N PHE A 23 -3.07 3.02 2.27
CA PHE A 23 -2.73 1.81 3.02
C PHE A 23 -2.19 2.17 4.42
N TYR A 24 -1.31 3.16 4.50
CA TYR A 24 -0.66 3.59 5.75
C TYR A 24 -1.60 4.36 6.68
N ALA A 25 -2.70 4.89 6.15
CA ALA A 25 -3.77 5.52 6.93
C ALA A 25 -4.60 4.52 7.76
N SER A 26 -4.33 3.21 7.68
CA SER A 26 -4.96 2.21 8.53
C SER A 26 -4.64 2.42 10.02
N ASP A 27 -5.63 2.18 10.88
CA ASP A 27 -5.47 2.13 12.34
C ASP A 27 -4.83 0.81 12.84
N ALA A 28 -4.40 -0.07 11.93
CA ALA A 28 -3.81 -1.36 12.26
C ALA A 28 -2.63 -1.25 13.24
N ARG A 29 -1.75 -0.25 13.06
CA ARG A 29 -0.61 -0.02 13.97
C ARG A 29 -0.98 0.26 15.43
N PHE A 30 -2.23 0.66 15.69
CA PHE A 30 -2.72 0.95 17.04
C PHE A 30 -3.50 -0.20 17.66
N THR A 31 -3.97 -1.14 16.84
CA THR A 31 -4.92 -2.18 17.24
C THR A 31 -4.37 -3.59 17.12
N ALA A 32 -3.36 -3.80 16.28
CA ALA A 32 -2.70 -5.08 16.11
C ALA A 32 -1.76 -5.41 17.30
N GLY A 33 -1.72 -6.69 17.69
CA GLY A 33 -0.83 -7.21 18.73
C GLY A 33 0.56 -7.63 18.22
N ASP A 34 0.72 -7.81 16.90
CA ASP A 34 1.99 -8.13 16.26
C ASP A 34 2.01 -7.67 14.78
N LEU A 35 3.18 -7.79 14.13
CA LEU A 35 3.38 -7.38 12.73
C LEU A 35 2.50 -8.18 11.75
N GLN A 36 2.25 -9.46 12.01
CA GLN A 36 1.47 -10.30 11.12
C GLN A 36 0.00 -9.87 11.16
N GLN A 37 -0.54 -9.61 12.35
CA GLN A 37 -1.88 -9.08 12.54
C GLN A 37 -2.00 -7.67 11.98
N MET A 38 -0.94 -6.85 12.11
CA MET A 38 -0.92 -5.49 11.56
C MET A 38 -1.04 -5.50 10.03
N ALA A 39 -0.25 -6.34 9.35
CA ALA A 39 -0.37 -6.55 7.91
C ALA A 39 -1.79 -7.02 7.53
N ALA A 40 -2.31 -8.05 8.20
CA ALA A 40 -3.62 -8.61 7.88
C ALA A 40 -4.76 -7.58 7.98
N LEU A 41 -4.78 -6.80 9.07
CA LEU A 41 -5.80 -5.76 9.29
C LEU A 41 -5.70 -4.62 8.27
N ALA A 42 -4.48 -4.13 8.00
CA ALA A 42 -4.28 -3.06 7.03
C ALA A 42 -4.67 -3.54 5.62
N SER A 43 -4.27 -4.76 5.23
CA SER A 43 -4.64 -5.36 3.95
C SER A 43 -6.15 -5.54 3.79
N GLU A 44 -6.86 -6.03 4.80
CA GLU A 44 -8.31 -6.19 4.75
C GLU A 44 -9.03 -4.84 4.55
N GLN A 45 -8.66 -3.84 5.35
CA GLN A 45 -9.23 -2.49 5.23
C GLN A 45 -8.93 -1.86 3.87
N PHE A 46 -7.73 -2.08 3.34
CA PHE A 46 -7.32 -1.56 2.04
C PHE A 46 -8.11 -2.21 0.89
N VAL A 47 -8.27 -3.55 0.89
CA VAL A 47 -9.04 -4.26 -0.15
C VAL A 47 -10.52 -3.85 -0.13
N GLN A 48 -11.09 -3.58 1.05
CA GLN A 48 -12.46 -3.06 1.16
C GLN A 48 -12.61 -1.67 0.50
N LYS A 49 -11.59 -0.81 0.61
CA LYS A 49 -11.56 0.53 -0.01
C LYS A 49 -11.25 0.50 -1.50
N HIS A 50 -10.48 -0.48 -1.97
CA HIS A 50 -10.10 -0.63 -3.38
C HIS A 50 -10.56 -1.99 -3.94
N PRO A 51 -11.88 -2.19 -4.16
CA PRO A 51 -12.38 -3.44 -4.73
C PRO A 51 -11.76 -3.71 -6.10
N GLY A 52 -11.13 -4.87 -6.27
CA GLY A 52 -10.47 -5.27 -7.51
C GLY A 52 -8.99 -4.88 -7.63
N ILE A 53 -8.39 -4.34 -6.56
CA ILE A 53 -6.94 -4.19 -6.50
C ILE A 53 -6.26 -5.56 -6.57
N HIS A 54 -5.11 -5.63 -7.26
CA HIS A 54 -4.37 -6.88 -7.42
C HIS A 54 -3.65 -7.25 -6.12
N ASN A 55 -3.66 -8.54 -5.77
CA ASN A 55 -3.07 -9.04 -4.52
C ASN A 55 -1.59 -8.67 -4.37
N ASP A 56 -0.79 -8.75 -5.44
CA ASP A 56 0.63 -8.37 -5.42
C ASP A 56 0.86 -6.94 -4.90
N ILE A 57 -0.05 -6.00 -5.18
CA ILE A 57 0.04 -4.63 -4.67
C ILE A 57 -0.21 -4.61 -3.16
N VAL A 58 -1.20 -5.36 -2.70
CA VAL A 58 -1.56 -5.47 -1.28
C VAL A 58 -0.41 -6.11 -0.50
N GLU A 59 0.19 -7.18 -1.03
CA GLU A 59 1.33 -7.86 -0.43
C GLU A 59 2.56 -6.96 -0.35
N ALA A 60 2.87 -6.23 -1.43
CA ALA A 60 3.99 -5.30 -1.45
C ALA A 60 3.81 -4.17 -0.42
N LEU A 61 2.62 -3.55 -0.36
CA LEU A 61 2.33 -2.49 0.61
C LEU A 61 2.34 -3.00 2.06
N ALA A 62 1.78 -4.19 2.32
CA ALA A 62 1.81 -4.80 3.65
C ALA A 62 3.24 -5.09 4.12
N TRP A 63 4.12 -5.52 3.21
CA TRP A 63 5.53 -5.73 3.51
C TRP A 63 6.24 -4.41 3.85
N CYS A 64 6.07 -3.37 3.02
CA CYS A 64 6.62 -2.04 3.32
C CYS A 64 6.12 -1.51 4.67
N TYR A 65 4.81 -1.59 4.90
CA TYR A 65 4.17 -1.08 6.12
C TYR A 65 4.68 -1.76 7.40
N THR A 66 4.86 -3.08 7.37
CA THR A 66 5.40 -3.83 8.51
C THR A 66 6.90 -3.67 8.68
N PHE A 67 7.63 -3.45 7.59
CA PHE A 67 9.06 -3.15 7.63
C PHE A 67 9.34 -1.77 8.23
N ASP A 68 8.61 -0.74 7.82
CA ASP A 68 8.77 0.64 8.30
C ASP A 68 8.38 0.81 9.78
N PHE A 69 7.51 -0.05 10.29
CA PHE A 69 7.12 -0.04 11.70
C PHE A 69 8.16 -0.67 12.63
N LYS A 70 9.02 -1.56 12.09
CA LYS A 70 10.03 -2.30 12.87
C LYS A 70 11.29 -1.48 13.10
#